data_AF-A0A5C7YYS3-F1
#
_entry.id   AF-A0A5C7YYS3-F1
#
_cell.length_a   1.000
_cell.length_b   1.000
_cell.length_c   1.000
_cell.angle_alpha   90.00
_cell.angle_beta   90.00
_cell.angle_gamma   90.00
#
_symmetry.space_group_name_H-M   'P 1'
#
loop_
_entity.id
_entity.type
_entity.pdbx_description
1 polymer ?
#
loop_
_entity_poly.entity_id
_entity_poly.type
_entity_poly.pdbx_seq_one_letter_code
_entity_poly.pdbx_strand_id
1 'polypeptide(L)'
;MQKKNYTLPVRTNRFLYHVSCSSNRQSILKKGLIGCPKKINGFTNAIFAHNSAIPDYRWYPFCFDVDWDWDYSIKFDDPVNDFAYQMEKNGYDFWRIDTWQLKNKWFLDNIGMDDFYEGSQYPIFVVTFEDIPPTVLKRYKIHPEPKIIRLNGVAHIEGRFRAA
;
A
#
# COMPACT_ATOMS: atom_id res chain seq x y z
N MET A 1 7.04 -30.86 8.53
CA MET A 1 6.31 -29.78 9.24
C MET A 1 6.31 -28.54 8.35
N GLN A 2 5.16 -28.11 7.81
CA GLN A 2 5.08 -26.83 7.08
C GLN A 2 5.32 -25.70 8.09
N LYS A 3 6.41 -24.96 7.96
CA LYS A 3 6.58 -23.68 8.68
C LYS A 3 5.38 -22.81 8.29
N LYS A 4 4.57 -22.42 9.27
CA LYS A 4 3.62 -21.33 9.07
C LYS A 4 4.46 -20.07 8.91
N ASN A 5 4.44 -19.43 7.74
CA ASN A 5 5.31 -18.29 7.40
C ASN A 5 4.95 -16.98 8.13
N TYR A 6 4.20 -17.04 9.23
CA TYR A 6 3.48 -15.89 9.81
C TYR A 6 3.10 -16.12 11.29
N THR A 7 4.01 -16.70 12.07
CA THR A 7 3.74 -17.00 13.50
C THR A 7 4.20 -15.93 14.46
N LEU A 8 5.00 -14.95 14.01
CA LEU A 8 5.57 -13.94 14.90
C LEU A 8 4.57 -12.78 15.07
N PRO A 9 3.92 -12.63 16.24
CA PRO A 9 3.02 -11.51 16.48
C PRO A 9 3.85 -10.23 16.64
N VAL A 10 3.39 -9.13 16.04
CA VAL A 10 4.12 -7.86 16.05
C VAL A 10 3.23 -6.72 16.51
N ARG A 11 3.85 -5.67 17.04
CA ARG A 11 3.19 -4.38 17.25
C ARG A 11 3.37 -3.52 16.01
N THR A 12 2.28 -2.90 15.59
CA THR A 12 2.24 -2.02 14.44
C THR A 12 2.22 -0.56 14.88
N ASN A 13 2.63 0.33 13.99
CA ASN A 13 2.33 1.74 14.09
C ASN A 13 0.83 1.96 14.00
N ARG A 14 0.37 3.14 14.44
CA ARG A 14 -1.04 3.52 14.36
C ARG A 14 -1.57 3.45 12.93
N PHE A 15 -0.76 3.83 11.96
CA PHE A 15 -1.16 3.84 10.56
C PHE A 15 -0.36 2.81 9.79
N LEU A 16 -1.08 1.89 9.15
CA LEU A 16 -0.55 0.96 8.17
C LEU A 16 -1.04 1.33 6.78
N TYR A 17 -0.34 0.85 5.75
CA TYR A 17 -0.62 1.22 4.36
C TYR A 17 -0.77 -0.02 3.49
N HIS A 18 -1.89 -0.12 2.79
CA HIS A 18 -2.21 -1.19 1.86
C HIS A 18 -2.31 -0.62 0.45
N VAL A 19 -1.80 -1.36 -0.54
CA VAL A 19 -1.87 -1.01 -1.96
C VAL A 19 -2.88 -1.95 -2.62
N SER A 20 -3.74 -1.42 -3.48
CA SER A 20 -4.69 -2.22 -4.26
C SER A 20 -5.02 -1.56 -5.59
N CYS A 21 -5.37 -2.36 -6.60
CA CYS A 21 -5.86 -1.84 -7.86
C CYS A 21 -7.11 -0.95 -7.64
N SER A 22 -7.17 0.18 -8.34
CA SER A 22 -8.28 1.15 -8.29
C SER A 22 -9.62 0.52 -8.71
N SER A 23 -9.60 -0.58 -9.47
CA SER A 23 -10.81 -1.36 -9.80
C SER A 23 -11.50 -1.92 -8.55
N ASN A 24 -10.74 -2.19 -7.48
CA ASN A 24 -11.28 -2.68 -6.20
C ASN A 24 -11.85 -1.56 -5.33
N ARG A 25 -11.65 -0.28 -5.67
CA ARG A 25 -12.00 0.89 -4.84
C ARG A 25 -13.43 0.85 -4.31
N GLN A 26 -14.41 0.58 -5.18
CA GLN A 26 -15.82 0.55 -4.76
C GLN A 26 -16.11 -0.63 -3.81
N SER A 27 -15.47 -1.77 -4.03
CA SER A 27 -15.57 -2.91 -3.12
C SER A 27 -14.96 -2.57 -1.76
N ILE A 28 -13.78 -1.94 -1.74
CA ILE A 28 -13.08 -1.56 -0.51
C ILE A 28 -13.90 -0.53 0.29
N LEU A 29 -14.46 0.48 -0.37
CA LEU A 29 -15.31 1.48 0.30
C LEU A 29 -16.58 0.86 0.90
N LYS A 30 -17.15 -0.16 0.24
CA LYS A 30 -18.40 -0.80 0.69
C LYS A 30 -18.19 -1.88 1.73
N LYS A 31 -17.14 -2.69 1.58
CA LYS A 31 -16.94 -3.94 2.34
C LYS A 31 -15.67 -3.95 3.17
N GLY A 32 -14.76 -3.01 2.95
CA GLY A 32 -13.43 -3.03 3.54
C GLY A 32 -12.44 -3.89 2.75
N LEU A 33 -11.30 -4.20 3.35
CA LEU A 33 -10.36 -5.17 2.81
C LEU A 33 -10.74 -6.56 3.30
N ILE A 34 -10.96 -7.47 2.36
CA ILE A 34 -11.34 -8.86 2.65
C ILE A 34 -10.19 -9.75 2.19
N GLY A 35 -9.75 -10.65 3.07
CA GLY A 35 -8.69 -11.59 2.75
C GLY A 35 -9.11 -12.54 1.61
N CYS A 36 -8.18 -12.88 0.72
CA CYS A 36 -8.49 -13.85 -0.34
C CYS A 36 -8.68 -15.25 0.25
N PRO A 37 -9.83 -15.93 0.03
CA PRO A 37 -10.07 -17.27 0.58
C PRO A 37 -9.23 -18.36 -0.09
N LYS A 38 -8.63 -18.06 -1.24
CA LYS A 38 -7.70 -18.98 -1.90
C LYS A 38 -6.32 -18.87 -1.26
N LYS A 39 -5.62 -20.00 -1.21
CA LYS A 39 -4.23 -20.02 -0.77
C LYS A 39 -3.33 -19.43 -1.86
N ILE A 40 -2.63 -18.34 -1.57
CA ILE A 40 -1.68 -17.72 -2.49
C ILE A 40 -0.36 -17.50 -1.73
N ASN A 41 0.75 -17.97 -2.29
CA ASN A 41 2.09 -17.96 -1.67
C ASN A 41 2.13 -18.49 -0.22
N GLY A 42 1.30 -19.49 0.09
CA GLY A 42 1.25 -20.04 1.45
C GLY A 42 0.25 -19.37 2.40
N PHE A 43 -0.36 -18.26 1.98
CA PHE A 43 -1.30 -17.48 2.77
C PHE A 43 -2.75 -17.70 2.35
N THR A 44 -3.65 -17.79 3.32
CA THR A 44 -5.10 -17.87 3.11
C THR A 44 -5.75 -16.79 3.96
N ASN A 45 -6.71 -16.05 3.40
CA ASN A 45 -7.37 -14.91 4.04
C ASN A 45 -6.40 -13.81 4.49
N ALA A 46 -5.24 -13.66 3.83
CA ALA A 46 -4.26 -12.66 4.20
C ALA A 46 -4.58 -11.28 3.64
N ILE A 47 -4.34 -10.27 4.46
CA ILE A 47 -4.28 -8.86 4.08
C ILE A 47 -2.91 -8.34 4.51
N PHE A 48 -2.09 -7.97 3.53
CA PHE A 48 -0.75 -7.45 3.73
C PHE A 48 -0.78 -5.93 3.87
N ALA A 49 0.11 -5.38 4.68
CA ALA A 49 0.26 -3.94 4.84
C ALA A 49 1.70 -3.55 5.18
N HIS A 50 2.02 -2.31 4.86
CA HIS A 50 3.27 -1.64 5.18
C HIS A 50 3.15 -0.88 6.48
N ASN A 51 4.11 -1.09 7.38
CA ASN A 51 4.19 -0.48 8.70
C ASN A 51 5.11 0.76 8.72
N SER A 52 5.23 1.43 7.58
CA SER A 52 5.94 2.69 7.41
C SER A 52 5.00 3.67 6.72
N ALA A 53 5.21 4.97 6.94
CA ALA A 53 4.49 6.02 6.21
C ALA A 53 5.28 6.53 4.98
N ILE A 54 6.53 6.08 4.81
CA ILE A 54 7.40 6.47 3.70
C ILE A 54 7.13 5.52 2.53
N PRO A 55 6.45 5.99 1.47
CA PRO A 55 6.16 5.17 0.31
C PRO A 55 7.43 4.94 -0.51
N ASP A 56 7.63 3.71 -0.95
CA ASP A 56 8.70 3.34 -1.86
C ASP A 56 8.28 2.14 -2.70
N TYR A 57 9.13 1.74 -3.64
CA TYR A 57 8.85 0.63 -4.56
C TYR A 57 8.65 -0.73 -3.90
N ARG A 58 9.09 -0.91 -2.65
CA ARG A 58 8.84 -2.12 -1.86
C ARG A 58 7.43 -2.13 -1.29
N TRP A 59 6.67 -1.03 -1.44
CA TRP A 59 5.24 -1.04 -1.17
C TRP A 59 4.45 -1.91 -2.17
N TYR A 60 5.12 -2.50 -3.19
CA TYR A 60 4.48 -3.03 -4.39
C TYR A 60 5.02 -4.37 -4.94
N PRO A 61 4.15 -5.25 -5.48
CA PRO A 61 2.81 -5.55 -4.99
C PRO A 61 2.89 -6.73 -4.00
N PHE A 62 2.36 -6.55 -2.79
CA PHE A 62 2.03 -7.69 -1.93
C PHE A 62 0.54 -8.09 -2.04
N CYS A 63 -0.23 -7.36 -2.86
CA CYS A 63 -1.51 -7.80 -3.40
C CYS A 63 -1.24 -8.56 -4.71
N PHE A 64 -1.73 -9.80 -4.82
CA PHE A 64 -1.40 -10.77 -5.88
C PHE A 64 -1.81 -10.42 -7.34
N ASP A 65 -1.85 -9.13 -7.68
CA ASP A 65 -2.09 -8.66 -9.03
C ASP A 65 -0.79 -8.91 -9.83
N VAL A 66 -0.86 -9.84 -10.78
CA VAL A 66 0.28 -10.31 -11.58
C VAL A 66 0.17 -9.65 -12.95
N ASP A 67 1.00 -8.64 -13.20
CA ASP A 67 1.60 -8.26 -14.50
C ASP A 67 1.92 -6.77 -14.47
N TRP A 68 3.18 -6.39 -14.73
CA TRP A 68 3.55 -4.98 -14.80
C TRP A 68 4.49 -4.63 -15.93
N ASP A 69 4.17 -3.52 -16.59
CA ASP A 69 5.00 -2.84 -17.56
C ASP A 69 5.31 -1.43 -17.03
N TRP A 70 6.37 -1.34 -16.22
CA TRP A 70 6.75 -0.08 -15.59
C TRP A 70 7.50 0.78 -16.61
N ASP A 71 7.04 2.01 -16.77
CA ASP A 71 7.62 2.91 -17.73
C ASP A 71 8.64 3.82 -17.06
N TYR A 72 9.89 3.41 -17.11
CA TYR A 72 11.02 4.17 -16.57
C TYR A 72 11.57 5.23 -17.55
N SER A 73 10.84 5.56 -18.63
CA SER A 73 11.28 6.60 -19.58
C SER A 73 11.23 8.01 -18.97
N ILE A 74 10.32 8.23 -18.01
CA ILE A 74 10.23 9.48 -17.26
C ILE A 74 11.08 9.36 -16.00
N LYS A 75 11.96 10.33 -15.79
CA LYS A 75 12.81 10.41 -14.60
C LYS A 75 12.33 11.52 -13.69
N PHE A 76 12.34 11.25 -12.39
CA PHE A 76 12.07 12.22 -11.35
C PHE A 76 13.29 12.32 -10.44
N ASP A 77 13.60 13.52 -9.97
CA ASP A 77 14.68 13.73 -8.99
C ASP A 77 14.36 13.09 -7.63
N ASP A 78 13.06 12.97 -7.32
CA ASP A 78 12.56 12.37 -6.07
C ASP A 78 12.00 10.96 -6.35
N PRO A 79 12.56 9.90 -5.75
CA PRO A 79 12.06 8.54 -5.92
C PRO A 79 10.62 8.35 -5.43
N VAL A 80 10.13 9.21 -4.51
CA VAL A 80 8.73 9.19 -4.08
C VAL A 80 7.80 9.67 -5.20
N ASN A 81 8.21 10.69 -5.96
CA ASN A 81 7.45 11.18 -7.11
C ASN A 81 7.39 10.12 -8.21
N ASP A 82 8.51 9.44 -8.47
CA ASP A 82 8.59 8.35 -9.43
C ASP A 82 7.64 7.20 -9.04
N PHE A 83 7.73 6.72 -7.80
CA PHE A 83 6.83 5.70 -7.28
C PHE A 83 5.36 6.13 -7.39
N ALA A 84 5.01 7.32 -6.90
CA ALA A 84 3.63 7.81 -6.96
C ALA A 84 3.11 7.96 -8.40
N TYR A 85 3.97 8.39 -9.33
CA TYR A 85 3.65 8.46 -10.75
C TYR A 85 3.35 7.07 -11.33
N GLN A 86 4.22 6.08 -11.10
CA GLN A 86 3.97 4.71 -11.57
C GLN A 86 2.67 4.14 -11.01
N MET A 87 2.38 4.42 -9.74
CA MET A 87 1.19 3.93 -9.06
C MET A 87 -0.08 4.58 -9.63
N GLU A 88 -0.07 5.89 -9.87
CA GLU A 88 -1.18 6.59 -10.51
C GLU A 88 -1.37 6.14 -11.96
N LYS A 89 -0.28 6.02 -12.74
CA LYS A 89 -0.30 5.57 -14.14
C LYS A 89 -0.89 4.17 -14.29
N ASN A 90 -0.51 3.25 -13.40
CA ASN A 90 -0.98 1.87 -13.42
C ASN A 90 -2.30 1.67 -12.65
N GLY A 91 -2.90 2.75 -12.13
CA GLY A 91 -4.22 2.70 -11.51
C GLY A 91 -4.25 2.07 -10.12
N TYR A 92 -3.27 2.36 -9.25
CA TYR A 92 -3.22 1.91 -7.86
C TYR A 92 -3.75 2.96 -6.89
N ASP A 93 -4.49 2.49 -5.87
CA ASP A 93 -4.87 3.28 -4.72
C ASP A 93 -4.08 2.84 -3.48
N PHE A 94 -3.75 3.82 -2.64
CA PHE A 94 -3.21 3.61 -1.31
C PHE A 94 -4.31 3.72 -0.26
N TRP A 95 -4.30 2.79 0.68
CA TRP A 95 -5.26 2.72 1.77
C TRP A 95 -4.54 2.78 3.09
N ARG A 96 -4.78 3.84 3.86
CA ARG A 96 -4.31 3.95 5.23
C ARG A 96 -5.31 3.23 6.14
N ILE A 97 -4.80 2.34 6.98
CA ILE A 97 -5.53 1.60 8.00
C ILE A 97 -5.23 2.23 9.37
N ASP A 98 -6.25 2.67 10.12
CA ASP A 98 -6.08 3.16 11.50
C ASP A 98 -6.17 1.99 12.50
N THR A 99 -5.02 1.50 12.94
CA THR A 99 -4.91 0.35 13.85
C THR A 99 -5.35 0.66 15.28
N TRP A 100 -5.57 1.92 15.66
CA TRP A 100 -6.15 2.23 16.96
C TRP A 100 -7.65 1.85 16.99
N GLN A 101 -8.34 1.99 15.86
CA GLN A 101 -9.76 1.66 15.74
C GLN A 101 -9.99 0.18 15.37
N LEU A 102 -8.92 -0.59 15.19
CA LEU A 102 -8.93 -1.98 14.73
C LEU A 102 -8.15 -2.87 15.71
N LYS A 103 -8.76 -3.95 16.20
CA LYS A 103 -8.12 -4.85 17.19
C LYS A 103 -7.53 -6.12 16.58
N ASN A 104 -7.35 -6.15 15.26
CA ASN A 104 -6.82 -7.31 14.55
C ASN A 104 -5.41 -7.65 15.04
N LYS A 105 -5.09 -8.95 15.05
CA LYS A 105 -3.73 -9.42 15.32
C LYS A 105 -2.89 -9.30 14.06
N TRP A 106 -1.71 -8.70 14.23
CA TRP A 106 -0.73 -8.55 13.15
C TRP A 106 0.45 -9.47 13.36
N PHE A 107 0.95 -10.00 12.25
CA PHE A 107 2.08 -10.90 12.20
C PHE A 107 3.12 -10.36 11.23
N LEU A 108 4.39 -10.74 11.41
CA LEU A 108 5.44 -10.46 10.44
C LEU A 108 5.13 -11.21 9.13
N ASP A 109 5.17 -10.50 8.00
CA ASP A 109 5.16 -11.14 6.68
C ASP A 109 6.58 -11.61 6.35
N ASN A 110 6.89 -12.85 6.74
CA ASN A 110 8.25 -13.38 6.54
C ASN A 110 8.64 -13.45 5.07
N ILE A 111 7.69 -13.66 4.15
CA ILE A 111 8.04 -13.77 2.73
C ILE A 111 8.56 -12.44 2.23
N GLY A 112 7.82 -11.36 2.47
CA GLY A 112 8.31 -10.05 2.08
C GLY A 112 9.57 -9.61 2.83
N MET A 113 9.68 -9.95 4.12
CA MET A 113 10.88 -9.62 4.87
C MET A 113 12.12 -10.37 4.36
N ASP A 114 11.97 -11.63 3.94
CA ASP A 114 13.04 -12.40 3.32
C ASP A 114 13.42 -11.81 1.94
N ASP A 115 12.42 -11.43 1.13
CA ASP A 115 12.63 -10.92 -0.23
C ASP A 115 13.29 -9.53 -0.27
N PHE A 116 12.96 -8.64 0.68
CA PHE A 116 13.36 -7.22 0.61
C PHE A 116 14.22 -6.72 1.77
N TYR A 117 14.36 -7.50 2.85
CA TYR A 117 15.02 -7.06 4.09
C TYR A 117 15.85 -8.17 4.76
N GLU A 118 16.35 -9.14 3.99
CA GLU A 118 17.27 -10.19 4.46
C GLU A 118 16.75 -10.97 5.68
N GLY A 119 15.43 -11.14 5.78
CA GLY A 119 14.79 -11.86 6.88
C GLY A 119 14.81 -11.11 8.22
N SER A 120 15.00 -9.79 8.19
CA SER A 120 14.90 -8.93 9.37
C SER A 120 13.59 -9.15 10.11
N GLN A 121 13.65 -9.12 11.45
CA GLN A 121 12.47 -9.21 12.31
C GLN A 121 11.84 -7.84 12.61
N TYR A 122 12.40 -6.76 12.07
CA TYR A 122 11.80 -5.44 12.20
C TYR A 122 10.51 -5.37 11.36
N PRO A 123 9.34 -5.06 11.93
CA PRO A 123 8.06 -5.35 11.31
C PRO A 123 7.66 -4.34 10.24
N ILE A 124 8.41 -4.25 9.14
CA ILE A 124 8.10 -3.35 8.02
C ILE A 124 6.91 -3.89 7.23
N PHE A 125 6.95 -5.18 6.91
CA PHE A 125 5.84 -5.87 6.26
C PHE A 125 5.09 -6.71 7.26
N VAL A 126 3.78 -6.49 7.30
CA VAL A 126 2.90 -7.14 8.24
C VAL A 126 1.69 -7.72 7.53
N VAL A 127 1.15 -8.76 8.13
CA VAL A 127 -0.04 -9.45 7.61
C VAL A 127 -1.04 -9.65 8.74
N THR A 128 -2.32 -9.48 8.40
CA THR A 128 -3.45 -9.90 9.22
C THR A 128 -4.27 -10.95 8.46
N PHE A 129 -4.91 -11.85 9.20
CA PHE A 129 -5.84 -12.85 8.66
C PHE A 129 -7.31 -12.52 8.92
N GLU A 130 -7.54 -11.38 9.58
CA GLU A 130 -8.83 -10.83 9.89
C GLU A 130 -9.13 -9.69 8.91
N ASP A 131 -10.37 -9.64 8.41
CA ASP A 131 -10.85 -8.58 7.53
C ASP A 131 -10.72 -7.19 8.18
N ILE A 132 -10.60 -6.16 7.34
CA ILE A 132 -10.45 -4.78 7.78
C ILE A 132 -11.68 -3.98 7.33
N PRO A 133 -12.53 -3.51 8.26
CA PRO A 133 -13.77 -2.82 7.90
C PRO A 133 -13.51 -1.46 7.25
N PRO A 134 -14.44 -0.95 6.43
CA PRO A 134 -14.27 0.32 5.73
C PRO A 134 -14.17 1.52 6.67
N THR A 135 -14.72 1.43 7.88
CA THR A 135 -14.71 2.50 8.89
C THR A 135 -13.33 2.90 9.37
N VAL A 136 -12.33 2.01 9.27
CA VAL A 136 -10.95 2.28 9.67
C VAL A 136 -10.03 2.57 8.49
N LEU A 137 -10.57 2.58 7.27
CA LEU A 137 -9.83 2.81 6.03
C LEU A 137 -10.01 4.26 5.56
N LYS A 138 -8.90 4.86 5.14
CA LYS A 138 -8.92 6.14 4.43
C LYS A 138 -8.00 6.04 3.23
N ARG A 139 -8.50 6.47 2.06
CA ARG A 139 -7.63 6.59 0.89
C ARG A 139 -6.52 7.61 1.18
N TYR A 140 -5.29 7.15 1.04
CA TYR A 140 -4.09 7.95 1.19
C TYR A 140 -3.66 8.48 -0.17
N LYS A 141 -3.22 9.73 -0.20
CA LYS A 141 -2.59 10.33 -1.37
C LYS A 141 -1.17 10.66 -0.98
N ILE A 142 -0.21 10.14 -1.73
CA ILE A 142 1.21 10.38 -1.49
C ILE A 142 1.52 11.88 -1.65
N HIS A 143 0.90 12.52 -2.65
CA HIS A 143 1.04 13.96 -2.87
C HIS A 143 -0.23 14.76 -2.54
N PRO A 144 -0.07 16.02 -2.10
CA PRO A 144 -1.18 16.95 -2.00
C PRO A 144 -1.82 17.24 -3.36
N GLU A 145 -3.06 17.72 -3.35
CA GLU A 145 -3.72 18.21 -4.57
C GLU A 145 -2.89 19.29 -5.27
N PRO A 146 -2.96 19.38 -6.62
CA PRO A 146 -2.20 20.38 -7.34
C PRO A 146 -2.60 21.77 -6.86
N LYS A 147 -1.61 22.64 -6.69
CA LYS A 147 -1.87 24.01 -6.26
C LYS A 147 -2.51 24.76 -7.43
N ILE A 148 -3.74 25.21 -7.22
CA ILE A 148 -4.47 26.04 -8.18
C ILE A 148 -4.33 27.50 -7.73
N ILE A 149 -3.68 28.31 -8.55
CA ILE A 149 -3.55 29.76 -8.33
C ILE A 149 -4.48 30.46 -9.31
N ARG A 150 -5.46 31.23 -8.81
CA ARG A 150 -6.40 31.99 -9.65
C ARG A 150 -5.99 33.46 -9.67
N LEU A 151 -5.73 34.01 -10.86
CA LEU A 151 -5.37 35.41 -11.06
C LEU A 151 -6.12 35.95 -12.29
N ASN A 152 -6.83 37.08 -12.15
CA ASN A 152 -7.45 37.83 -13.26
C ASN A 152 -8.23 36.99 -14.28
N GLY A 153 -9.03 36.03 -13.82
CA GLY A 153 -9.84 35.18 -14.70
C GLY A 153 -9.11 33.97 -15.32
N VAL A 154 -7.85 33.74 -14.97
CA VAL A 154 -7.05 32.57 -15.40
C VAL A 154 -6.68 31.72 -14.19
N ALA A 155 -6.67 30.39 -14.36
CA ALA A 155 -6.19 29.43 -13.38
C ALA A 155 -4.82 28.88 -13.82
N HIS A 156 -3.79 29.08 -13.00
CA HIS A 156 -2.51 28.41 -13.13
C HIS A 156 -2.56 27.13 -12.29
N ILE A 157 -2.28 25.99 -12.93
CA ILE A 157 -2.22 24.69 -12.27
C ILE A 157 -0.75 24.30 -12.20
N GLU A 158 -0.23 24.21 -10.98
CA GLU A 158 1.08 23.60 -10.76
C GLU A 158 0.93 22.08 -10.85
N GLY A 159 1.56 21.47 -11.85
CA GLY A 159 1.52 20.03 -12.07
C GLY A 159 2.02 19.25 -10.85
N ARG A 160 1.39 18.10 -10.57
CA ARG A 160 1.70 17.25 -9.40
C ARG A 160 3.12 16.69 -9.44
N PHE A 161 3.59 16.35 -10.63
CA PHE A 161 4.90 15.76 -10.85
C PHE A 161 5.78 16.74 -11.63
N ARG A 162 7.05 16.86 -11.23
CA ARG A 162 8.08 17.58 -11.97
C ARG A 162 9.12 16.56 -12.41
N ALA A 163 9.10 16.25 -13.71
CA ALA A 163 10.17 15.45 -14.31
C ALA A 163 11.49 16.25 -14.25
N ALA A 164 12.59 15.51 -14.13
CA ALA A 164 13.95 16.05 -14.15
C ALA A 164 14.40 16.40 -15.58
#